data_AF-A0A1Q7N2A4-F1
#
_entry.id   AF-A0A1Q7N2A4-F1
#
_cell.length_a   1.000
_cell.length_b   1.000
_cell.length_c   1.000
_cell.angle_alpha   90.00
_cell.angle_beta   90.00
_cell.angle_gamma   90.00
#
_symmetry.space_group_name_H-M   'P 1'
#
loop_
_entity.id
_entity.type
_entity.pdbx_description
1 polymer ?
#
loop_
_entity_poly.entity_id
_entity_poly.type
_entity_poly.pdbx_seq_one_letter_code
_entity_poly.pdbx_strand_id
1 'polypeptide(L)'
;MSHNTLLLLYAFIAVLALIVLIARFKLHPFVVLIAVSLGLGAAAGMPLGSVVKAFQDGVGGVLGFVAIVVGLGTMLGKMMAESGGATRVATTLIGLFGERRVHWAIMVVGFIVGIPVFFQVGFMLLIPLVFTIARRSGLSLVKIGIPLVAGLSVVHGMVPPHPAAMLAVGAYHADIGRTIVYAILVGLPTAALAGPIFGSWIAPRIQLPA
;
A
#
# COMPACT_ATOMS: atom_id res chain seq x y z
N MET A 1 13.42 10.46 36.32
CA MET A 1 12.87 10.49 34.95
C MET A 1 11.64 11.37 34.97
N SER A 2 11.50 12.33 34.04
CA SER A 2 10.26 13.11 33.97
C SER A 2 9.08 12.21 33.59
N HIS A 3 7.85 12.55 34.02
CA HIS A 3 6.65 11.79 33.66
C HIS A 3 6.52 11.60 32.14
N ASN A 4 6.83 12.64 31.36
CA ASN A 4 6.82 12.59 29.89
C ASN A 4 7.86 11.62 29.33
N THR A 5 9.03 11.54 29.96
CA THR A 5 10.07 10.58 29.57
C THR A 5 9.63 9.14 29.80
N LEU A 6 8.86 8.88 30.87
CA LEU A 6 8.31 7.55 31.15
C LEU A 6 7.23 7.15 30.12
N LEU A 7 6.35 8.08 29.75
CA LEU A 7 5.34 7.82 28.71
C LEU A 7 5.98 7.50 27.34
N LEU A 8 7.02 8.25 26.96
CA LEU A 8 7.78 7.97 25.73
C LEU A 8 8.47 6.60 25.80
N LEU A 9 9.01 6.23 26.96
CA LEU A 9 9.61 4.91 27.17
C LEU A 9 8.55 3.79 27.04
N TYR A 10 7.37 3.95 27.62
CA TYR A 10 6.28 2.97 27.49
C TYR A 10 5.82 2.84 26.04
N ALA A 11 5.67 3.95 25.32
CA ALA A 11 5.33 3.93 23.90
C ALA A 11 6.41 3.20 23.07
N PHE A 12 7.69 3.47 23.35
CA PHE A 12 8.80 2.79 22.69
C PHE A 12 8.80 1.27 22.95
N ILE A 13 8.60 0.86 24.21
CA ILE A 13 8.48 -0.55 24.59
C ILE A 13 7.28 -1.20 23.92
N ALA A 14 6.14 -0.51 23.84
CA ALA A 14 4.95 -1.01 23.16
C ALA A 14 5.20 -1.24 21.66
N VAL A 15 5.87 -0.31 20.97
CA VAL A 15 6.25 -0.48 19.56
C VAL A 15 7.21 -1.67 19.38
N LEU A 16 8.21 -1.81 20.23
CA LEU A 16 9.11 -2.96 20.20
C LEU A 16 8.36 -4.28 20.44
N ALA A 17 7.45 -4.31 21.43
CA ALA A 17 6.63 -5.47 21.71
C ALA A 17 5.76 -5.86 20.51
N LEU A 18 5.09 -4.89 19.86
CA LEU A 18 4.32 -5.11 18.63
C LEU A 18 5.18 -5.76 17.55
N ILE A 19 6.36 -5.19 17.27
CA ILE A 19 7.26 -5.68 16.23
C ILE A 19 7.73 -7.10 16.56
N VAL A 20 8.14 -7.38 17.80
CA VAL A 20 8.62 -8.71 18.20
C VAL A 20 7.49 -9.75 18.16
N LEU A 21 6.30 -9.44 18.68
CA LEU A 21 5.15 -10.34 18.68
C LEU A 21 4.69 -10.68 17.25
N ILE A 22 4.71 -9.72 16.34
CA ILE A 22 4.33 -9.93 14.93
C ILE A 22 5.45 -10.62 14.16
N ALA A 23 6.67 -10.07 14.17
CA ALA A 23 7.76 -10.55 13.30
C ALA A 23 8.41 -11.84 13.79
N ARG A 24 8.64 -11.97 15.11
CA ARG A 24 9.34 -13.13 15.70
C ARG A 24 8.41 -14.24 16.16
N PHE A 25 7.28 -13.88 16.76
CA PHE A 25 6.29 -14.85 17.24
C PHE A 25 5.16 -15.12 16.24
N LYS A 26 5.11 -14.39 15.12
CA LYS A 26 4.15 -14.60 14.03
C LYS A 26 2.68 -14.55 14.50
N LEU A 27 2.41 -13.78 15.54
CA LEU A 27 1.05 -13.59 16.03
C LEU A 27 0.27 -12.66 15.08
N HIS A 28 -1.03 -12.88 14.98
CA HIS A 28 -1.88 -12.10 14.08
C HIS A 28 -1.86 -10.60 14.46
N PRO A 29 -1.54 -9.67 13.54
CA PRO A 29 -1.35 -8.25 13.86
C PRO A 29 -2.53 -7.61 14.60
N PHE A 30 -3.77 -7.96 14.22
CA PHE A 30 -4.97 -7.47 14.88
C PHE A 30 -5.01 -7.81 16.38
N VAL A 31 -4.71 -9.05 16.74
CA VAL A 31 -4.72 -9.52 18.14
C VAL A 31 -3.60 -8.84 18.93
N VAL A 32 -2.42 -8.73 18.32
CA VAL A 32 -1.25 -8.09 18.92
C VAL A 32 -1.48 -6.60 19.16
N LEU A 33 -2.09 -5.89 18.21
CA LEU A 33 -2.44 -4.47 18.35
C LEU A 33 -3.42 -4.24 19.51
N ILE A 34 -4.44 -5.08 19.65
CA ILE A 34 -5.40 -5.00 20.77
C ILE A 34 -4.66 -5.24 22.10
N ALA A 35 -3.92 -6.35 22.20
CA ALA A 35 -3.25 -6.71 23.45
C ALA A 35 -2.25 -5.64 23.89
N VAL A 36 -1.42 -5.13 22.98
CA VAL A 36 -0.39 -4.15 23.30
C VAL A 36 -0.98 -2.76 23.56
N SER A 37 -2.04 -2.35 22.86
CA SER A 37 -2.70 -1.05 23.14
C SER A 37 -3.38 -1.03 24.51
N LEU A 38 -4.08 -2.10 24.88
CA LEU A 38 -4.67 -2.24 26.22
C LEU A 38 -3.57 -2.35 27.29
N GLY A 39 -2.50 -3.12 27.01
CA GLY A 39 -1.35 -3.25 27.90
C GLY A 39 -0.61 -1.93 28.13
N LEU A 40 -0.45 -1.11 27.09
CA LEU A 40 0.13 0.23 27.19
C LEU A 40 -0.72 1.15 28.08
N GLY A 41 -2.05 1.15 27.89
CA GLY A 41 -2.94 1.95 28.73
C GLY A 41 -2.86 1.55 30.20
N ALA A 42 -2.83 0.26 30.50
CA ALA A 42 -2.65 -0.25 31.85
C ALA A 42 -1.27 0.12 32.44
N ALA A 43 -0.20 -0.03 31.65
CA ALA A 43 1.17 0.33 32.08
C ALA A 43 1.35 1.84 32.30
N ALA A 44 0.61 2.67 31.59
CA ALA A 44 0.57 4.12 31.78
C ALA A 44 -0.20 4.55 33.04
N GLY A 45 -0.79 3.62 33.79
CA GLY A 45 -1.51 3.88 35.05
C GLY A 45 -2.97 4.31 34.86
N MET A 46 -3.55 4.10 33.68
CA MET A 46 -4.96 4.42 33.43
C MET A 46 -5.88 3.41 34.14
N PRO A 47 -7.00 3.85 34.74
CA PRO A 47 -8.05 2.95 35.20
C PRO A 47 -8.56 2.04 34.08
N LEU A 48 -8.77 0.74 34.34
CA LEU A 48 -9.13 -0.24 33.31
C LEU A 48 -10.35 0.17 32.46
N GLY A 49 -11.39 0.74 33.06
CA GLY A 49 -12.55 1.23 32.33
C GLY A 49 -12.21 2.37 31.36
N SER A 50 -11.29 3.25 31.74
CA SER A 50 -10.81 4.33 30.86
C SER A 50 -9.90 3.82 29.75
N VAL A 51 -9.15 2.73 29.96
CA VAL A 51 -8.33 2.08 28.92
C VAL A 51 -9.23 1.52 27.82
N VAL A 52 -10.27 0.77 28.20
CA VAL A 52 -11.23 0.22 27.23
C VAL A 52 -11.93 1.32 26.45
N LYS A 53 -12.35 2.39 27.14
CA LYS A 53 -12.98 3.55 26.49
C LYS A 53 -12.02 4.25 25.53
N ALA A 54 -10.79 4.53 25.94
CA ALA A 54 -9.80 5.16 25.07
C ALA A 54 -9.47 4.29 23.83
N PHE A 55 -9.42 2.96 24.00
CA PHE A 55 -9.28 2.03 22.89
C PHE A 55 -10.48 2.11 21.94
N GLN A 56 -11.71 2.08 22.46
CA GLN A 56 -12.95 2.20 21.68
C GLN A 56 -13.02 3.53 20.92
N ASP A 57 -12.69 4.64 21.59
CA ASP A 57 -12.69 5.98 20.99
C ASP A 57 -11.64 6.07 19.87
N GLY A 58 -10.45 5.52 20.09
CA GLY A 58 -9.39 5.48 19.08
C GLY A 58 -9.78 4.64 17.84
N VAL A 59 -10.27 3.42 18.05
CA VAL A 59 -10.72 2.55 16.95
C VAL A 59 -11.94 3.14 16.24
N GLY A 60 -12.90 3.68 16.99
CA GLY A 60 -14.12 4.27 16.47
C GLY A 60 -13.85 5.51 15.61
N GLY A 61 -12.95 6.40 16.05
CA GLY A 61 -12.55 7.56 15.27
C GLY A 61 -11.88 7.18 13.94
N VAL A 62 -10.98 6.20 13.99
CA VAL A 62 -10.31 5.66 12.80
C VAL A 62 -11.32 5.05 11.83
N LEU A 63 -12.18 4.14 12.30
CA LEU A 63 -13.17 3.49 11.46
C LEU A 63 -14.21 4.48 10.92
N GLY A 64 -14.64 5.45 11.72
CA GLY A 64 -15.57 6.49 11.28
C GLY A 64 -15.05 7.28 10.06
N PHE A 65 -13.76 7.62 10.06
CA PHE A 65 -13.15 8.34 8.94
C PHE A 65 -12.86 7.42 7.73
N VAL A 66 -12.34 6.21 7.97
CA VAL A 66 -11.76 5.37 6.91
C VAL A 66 -12.78 4.37 6.32
N ALA A 67 -13.81 3.95 7.07
CA ALA A 67 -14.66 2.82 6.68
C ALA A 67 -15.46 3.03 5.39
N ILE A 68 -16.05 4.20 5.17
CA ILE A 68 -16.84 4.46 3.96
C ILE A 68 -15.95 4.44 2.73
N VAL A 69 -14.83 5.16 2.81
CA VAL A 69 -13.86 5.29 1.72
C VAL A 69 -13.26 3.93 1.35
N VAL A 70 -12.90 3.12 2.35
CA VAL A 70 -12.39 1.76 2.13
C VAL A 70 -13.48 0.81 1.67
N GLY A 71 -14.69 0.88 2.22
CA GLY A 71 -15.82 0.04 1.81
C GLY A 71 -16.22 0.28 0.36
N LEU A 72 -16.46 1.52 -0.02
CA LEU A 72 -16.78 1.87 -1.41
C LEU A 72 -15.60 1.62 -2.35
N GLY A 73 -14.38 1.91 -1.91
CA GLY A 73 -13.15 1.64 -2.68
C GLY A 73 -12.96 0.16 -2.96
N THR A 74 -13.17 -0.71 -1.96
CA THR A 74 -13.09 -2.17 -2.14
C THR A 74 -14.18 -2.70 -3.07
N MET A 75 -15.42 -2.20 -2.97
CA MET A 75 -16.50 -2.55 -3.90
C MET A 75 -16.15 -2.16 -5.35
N LEU A 76 -15.71 -0.92 -5.57
CA LEU A 76 -15.30 -0.43 -6.89
C LEU A 76 -14.11 -1.24 -7.44
N GLY A 77 -13.09 -1.48 -6.62
CA GLY A 77 -11.92 -2.26 -7.00
C GLY A 77 -12.29 -3.69 -7.39
N LYS A 78 -13.19 -4.32 -6.63
CA LYS A 78 -13.71 -5.67 -6.92
C LYS A 78 -14.51 -5.71 -8.21
N MET A 79 -15.42 -4.75 -8.43
CA MET A 79 -16.18 -4.62 -9.68
C MET A 79 -15.27 -4.40 -10.89
N MET A 80 -14.24 -3.55 -10.76
CA MET A 80 -13.28 -3.33 -11.85
C MET A 80 -12.44 -4.57 -12.14
N ALA A 81 -12.12 -5.36 -11.11
CA ALA A 81 -11.40 -6.62 -11.26
C ALA A 81 -12.25 -7.70 -11.95
N GLU A 82 -13.52 -7.85 -11.56
CA GLU A 82 -14.42 -8.88 -12.11
C GLU A 82 -14.95 -8.54 -13.51
N SER A 83 -15.20 -7.26 -13.80
CA SER A 83 -15.65 -6.82 -15.12
C SER A 83 -14.58 -6.92 -16.22
N GLY A 84 -13.32 -7.18 -15.86
CA GLY A 84 -12.19 -7.09 -16.78
C GLY A 84 -11.84 -5.65 -17.18
N GLY A 85 -12.45 -4.64 -16.55
CA GLY A 85 -12.18 -3.22 -16.83
C GLY A 85 -10.71 -2.86 -16.63
N ALA A 86 -10.09 -3.39 -15.57
CA ALA A 86 -8.65 -3.21 -15.32
C ALA A 86 -7.78 -3.74 -16.48
N THR A 87 -8.13 -4.91 -17.02
CA THR A 87 -7.45 -5.51 -18.19
C THR A 87 -7.65 -4.67 -19.45
N ARG A 88 -8.85 -4.10 -19.65
CA ARG A 88 -9.13 -3.22 -20.79
C ARG A 88 -8.34 -1.93 -20.72
N VAL A 89 -8.25 -1.29 -19.55
CA VAL A 89 -7.41 -0.11 -19.32
C VAL A 89 -5.95 -0.44 -19.61
N ALA A 90 -5.47 -1.56 -19.08
CA ALA A 90 -4.09 -1.99 -19.28
C ALA A 90 -3.73 -2.18 -20.75
N THR A 91 -4.50 -2.99 -21.47
CA THR A 91 -4.29 -3.28 -22.90
C THR A 91 -4.37 -2.03 -23.77
N THR A 92 -5.28 -1.10 -23.46
CA THR A 92 -5.41 0.17 -24.19
C THR A 92 -4.18 1.06 -23.99
N LEU A 93 -3.72 1.23 -22.74
CA LEU A 93 -2.52 2.04 -22.46
C LEU A 93 -1.25 1.44 -23.06
N ILE A 94 -1.11 0.12 -23.04
CA ILE A 94 0.01 -0.55 -23.69
C ILE A 94 0.02 -0.31 -25.21
N GLY A 95 -1.16 -0.38 -25.85
CA GLY A 95 -1.30 -0.07 -27.27
C GLY A 95 -0.90 1.37 -27.62
N LEU A 96 -1.23 2.34 -26.74
CA LEU A 96 -0.90 3.76 -26.93
C LEU A 96 0.61 4.06 -26.80
N PHE A 97 1.30 3.42 -25.85
CA PHE A 97 2.73 3.66 -25.61
C PHE A 97 3.64 2.96 -26.63
N GLY A 98 3.13 1.94 -27.32
CA GLY A 98 3.84 1.15 -28.31
C GLY A 98 4.87 0.17 -27.71
N GLU A 99 5.30 -0.79 -28.53
CA GLU A 99 6.13 -1.93 -28.11
C GLU A 99 7.47 -1.51 -27.48
N ARG A 100 8.06 -0.40 -27.94
CA ARG A 100 9.33 0.11 -27.43
C ARG A 100 9.28 0.60 -25.97
N ARG A 101 8.12 1.02 -25.46
CA ARG A 101 7.96 1.64 -24.13
C ARG A 101 7.00 0.90 -23.21
N VAL A 102 6.77 -0.38 -23.50
CA VAL A 102 5.88 -1.27 -22.74
C VAL A 102 6.14 -1.26 -21.22
N HIS A 103 7.39 -1.24 -20.79
CA HIS A 103 7.76 -1.21 -19.37
C HIS A 103 7.33 0.09 -18.67
N TRP A 104 7.34 1.23 -19.37
CA TRP A 104 6.77 2.49 -18.86
C TRP A 104 5.24 2.45 -18.84
N ALA A 105 4.63 1.91 -19.90
CA ALA A 105 3.19 1.75 -19.97
C ALA A 105 2.67 0.93 -18.78
N ILE A 106 3.36 -0.15 -18.44
CA ILE A 106 2.98 -1.04 -17.33
C ILE A 106 3.12 -0.37 -15.96
N MET A 107 4.12 0.51 -15.76
CA MET A 107 4.18 1.33 -14.55
C MET A 107 2.96 2.23 -14.43
N VAL A 108 2.59 2.92 -15.51
CA VAL A 108 1.42 3.80 -15.54
C VAL A 108 0.13 3.03 -15.34
N VAL A 109 0.01 1.84 -15.94
CA VAL A 109 -1.12 0.92 -15.71
C VAL A 109 -1.19 0.53 -14.24
N GLY A 110 -0.08 0.11 -13.64
CA GLY A 110 -0.02 -0.22 -12.21
C GLY A 110 -0.43 0.95 -11.33
N PHE A 111 -0.01 2.16 -11.69
CA PHE A 111 -0.38 3.38 -10.98
C PHE A 111 -1.89 3.67 -11.09
N ILE A 112 -2.45 3.66 -12.31
CA ILE A 112 -3.87 3.99 -12.52
C ILE A 112 -4.80 2.92 -11.95
N VAL A 113 -4.52 1.64 -12.25
CA VAL A 113 -5.32 0.51 -11.76
C VAL A 113 -5.20 0.36 -10.25
N GLY A 114 -4.04 0.70 -9.67
CA GLY A 114 -3.79 0.65 -8.24
C GLY A 114 -4.62 1.64 -7.43
N ILE A 115 -5.12 2.74 -8.01
CA ILE A 115 -5.90 3.74 -7.26
C ILE A 115 -7.19 3.12 -6.68
N PRO A 116 -8.03 2.45 -7.50
CA PRO A 116 -9.20 1.73 -7.00
C PRO A 116 -8.92 0.30 -6.52
N VAL A 117 -7.81 -0.33 -6.91
CA VAL A 117 -7.53 -1.75 -6.62
C VAL A 117 -6.37 -1.89 -5.65
N PHE A 118 -6.58 -2.63 -4.57
CA PHE A 118 -5.53 -2.97 -3.61
C PHE A 118 -4.35 -3.65 -4.30
N PHE A 119 -3.14 -3.38 -3.80
CA PHE A 119 -1.89 -3.94 -4.32
C PHE A 119 -1.99 -5.43 -4.65
N GLN A 120 -2.46 -6.25 -3.72
CA GLN A 120 -2.54 -7.71 -3.88
C GLN A 120 -3.49 -8.11 -5.02
N VAL A 121 -4.66 -7.47 -5.09
CA VAL A 121 -5.66 -7.74 -6.12
C VAL A 121 -5.17 -7.26 -7.48
N GLY A 122 -4.59 -6.05 -7.55
CA GLY A 122 -4.09 -5.46 -8.79
C GLY A 122 -2.90 -6.25 -9.35
N PHE A 123 -2.01 -6.69 -8.47
CA PHE A 123 -0.90 -7.58 -8.83
C PHE A 123 -1.40 -8.90 -9.40
N MET A 124 -2.31 -9.59 -8.69
CA MET A 124 -2.82 -10.89 -9.13
C MET A 124 -3.63 -10.78 -10.43
N LEU A 125 -4.32 -9.66 -10.65
CA LEU A 125 -5.07 -9.40 -11.88
C LEU A 125 -4.15 -9.11 -13.08
N LEU A 126 -3.09 -8.32 -12.89
CA LEU A 126 -2.22 -7.86 -13.97
C LEU A 126 -1.05 -8.80 -14.25
N ILE A 127 -0.72 -9.74 -13.36
CA ILE A 127 0.39 -10.66 -13.58
C ILE A 127 0.25 -11.54 -14.84
N PRO A 128 -0.94 -12.08 -15.22
CA PRO A 128 -1.07 -12.84 -16.45
C PRO A 128 -0.79 -11.99 -17.69
N LEU A 129 -1.15 -10.71 -17.62
CA LEU A 129 -0.88 -9.74 -18.68
C LEU A 129 0.63 -9.46 -18.79
N VAL A 130 1.34 -9.32 -17.66
CA VAL A 130 2.81 -9.20 -17.61
C VAL A 130 3.49 -10.38 -18.30
N PHE A 131 3.07 -11.62 -17.99
CA PHE A 131 3.60 -12.83 -18.65
C PHE A 131 3.33 -12.82 -20.16
N THR A 132 2.10 -12.48 -20.55
CA THR A 132 1.69 -12.43 -21.97
C THR A 132 2.54 -11.43 -22.75
N ILE A 133 2.77 -10.24 -22.18
CA ILE A 133 3.55 -9.18 -22.81
C ILE A 133 5.03 -9.55 -22.87
N ALA A 134 5.59 -10.13 -21.81
CA ALA A 134 6.98 -10.59 -21.81
C ALA A 134 7.23 -11.59 -22.94
N ARG A 135 6.33 -12.57 -23.11
CA ARG A 135 6.40 -13.55 -24.21
C ARG A 135 6.27 -12.90 -25.59
N ARG A 136 5.36 -11.94 -25.78
CA ARG A 136 5.14 -11.29 -27.09
C ARG A 136 6.24 -10.31 -27.47
N SER A 137 6.75 -9.54 -26.51
CA SER A 137 7.77 -8.50 -26.73
C SER A 137 9.20 -9.03 -26.70
N GLY A 138 9.40 -10.29 -26.28
CA GLY A 138 10.73 -10.88 -26.07
C GLY A 138 11.52 -10.25 -24.92
N LEU A 139 10.89 -9.41 -24.10
CA LEU A 139 11.53 -8.76 -22.95
C LEU A 139 11.49 -9.68 -21.72
N SER A 140 12.53 -9.59 -20.89
CA SER A 140 12.59 -10.27 -19.59
C SER A 140 11.37 -9.90 -18.70
N LEU A 141 10.84 -10.89 -17.99
CA LEU A 141 9.77 -10.70 -17.02
C LEU A 141 10.15 -9.66 -15.95
N VAL A 142 11.42 -9.59 -15.56
CA VAL A 142 11.92 -8.59 -14.59
C VAL A 142 11.72 -7.17 -15.12
N LYS A 143 12.02 -6.95 -16.40
CA LYS A 143 11.93 -5.63 -17.05
C LYS A 143 10.49 -5.11 -17.14
N ILE A 144 9.50 -6.01 -17.05
CA ILE A 144 8.07 -5.72 -17.18
C ILE A 144 7.38 -5.76 -15.81
N GLY A 145 7.72 -6.74 -14.97
CA GLY A 145 7.12 -6.96 -13.66
C GLY A 145 7.56 -5.95 -12.59
N ILE A 146 8.83 -5.55 -12.56
CA ILE A 146 9.29 -4.51 -11.62
C ILE A 146 8.54 -3.19 -11.80
N PRO A 147 8.38 -2.65 -13.02
CA PRO A 147 7.54 -1.47 -13.26
C PRO A 147 6.11 -1.60 -12.74
N LEU A 148 5.47 -2.76 -12.93
CA LEU A 148 4.11 -3.00 -12.43
C LEU A 148 4.07 -2.89 -10.90
N VAL A 149 4.95 -3.63 -10.23
CA VAL A 149 5.00 -3.68 -8.77
C VAL A 149 5.33 -2.30 -8.21
N ALA A 150 6.29 -1.57 -8.80
CA ALA A 150 6.63 -0.21 -8.38
C ALA A 150 5.43 0.75 -8.49
N GLY A 151 4.70 0.72 -9.60
CA GLY A 151 3.49 1.54 -9.79
C GLY A 151 2.41 1.22 -8.75
N LEU A 152 2.11 -0.06 -8.54
CA LEU A 152 1.13 -0.50 -7.54
C LEU A 152 1.59 -0.17 -6.11
N SER A 153 2.87 -0.35 -5.78
CA SER A 153 3.41 -0.11 -4.43
C SER A 153 3.37 1.36 -4.05
N VAL A 154 3.74 2.26 -4.97
CA VAL A 154 3.67 3.71 -4.73
C VAL A 154 2.24 4.12 -4.43
N VAL A 155 1.28 3.66 -5.23
CA VAL A 155 -0.12 4.02 -5.03
C VAL A 155 -0.66 3.45 -3.72
N HIS A 156 -0.34 2.19 -3.41
CA HIS A 156 -0.74 1.55 -2.16
C HIS A 156 -0.21 2.26 -0.91
N GLY A 157 1.03 2.74 -0.97
CA GLY A 157 1.69 3.38 0.17
C GLY A 157 1.42 4.88 0.30
N MET A 158 1.22 5.60 -0.80
CA MET A 158 1.27 7.06 -0.82
C MET A 158 -0.04 7.73 -1.20
N VAL A 159 -0.94 7.07 -1.93
CA VAL A 159 -2.10 7.72 -2.56
C VAL A 159 -3.39 7.37 -1.79
N PRO A 160 -4.06 8.34 -1.14
CA PRO A 160 -5.45 8.20 -0.70
C PRO A 160 -6.34 7.75 -1.88
N PRO A 161 -7.27 6.79 -1.72
CA PRO A 161 -7.99 6.39 -0.50
C PRO A 161 -7.41 5.21 0.30
N HIS A 162 -6.17 4.77 0.05
CA HIS A 162 -5.62 3.60 0.75
C HIS A 162 -5.64 3.75 2.28
N PRO A 163 -6.00 2.70 3.05
CA PRO A 163 -6.21 2.83 4.49
C PRO A 163 -5.04 3.49 5.23
N ALA A 164 -3.81 3.06 4.98
CA ALA A 164 -2.63 3.63 5.63
C ALA A 164 -2.42 5.12 5.29
N ALA A 165 -2.60 5.49 4.02
CA ALA A 165 -2.50 6.89 3.58
C ALA A 165 -3.63 7.74 4.16
N MET A 166 -4.87 7.23 4.16
CA MET A 166 -6.02 7.89 4.78
C MET A 166 -5.82 8.08 6.27
N LEU A 167 -5.33 7.07 6.99
CA LEU A 167 -5.01 7.20 8.42
C LEU A 167 -4.01 8.33 8.67
N ALA A 168 -2.96 8.45 7.86
CA ALA A 168 -2.01 9.54 7.98
C ALA A 168 -2.66 10.91 7.71
N VAL A 169 -3.48 11.02 6.66
CA VAL A 169 -4.22 12.26 6.34
C VAL A 169 -5.12 12.67 7.50
N GLY A 170 -5.88 11.72 8.06
CA GLY A 170 -6.75 11.96 9.21
C GLY A 170 -5.97 12.35 10.47
N ALA A 171 -4.87 11.66 10.77
CA ALA A 171 -4.06 11.90 11.96
C ALA A 171 -3.35 13.27 11.94
N TYR A 172 -2.92 13.74 10.77
CA TYR A 172 -2.27 15.04 10.61
C TYR A 172 -3.24 16.17 10.24
N HIS A 173 -4.55 15.90 10.19
CA HIS A 173 -5.56 16.84 9.71
C HIS A 173 -5.22 17.46 8.34
N ALA A 174 -4.61 16.67 7.46
CA ALA A 174 -4.18 17.11 6.14
C ALA A 174 -5.35 17.17 5.15
N ASP A 175 -5.23 18.02 4.14
CA ASP A 175 -6.19 18.07 3.05
C ASP A 175 -6.01 16.87 2.10
N ILE A 176 -7.09 16.13 1.85
CA ILE A 176 -7.06 14.93 1.00
C ILE A 176 -6.65 15.28 -0.43
N GLY A 177 -7.19 16.35 -1.00
CA GLY A 177 -6.92 16.77 -2.37
C GLY A 177 -5.45 17.15 -2.59
N ARG A 178 -4.89 17.97 -1.68
CA ARG A 178 -3.46 18.33 -1.69
C ARG A 178 -2.58 17.10 -1.49
N THR A 179 -2.97 16.18 -0.61
CA THR A 179 -2.22 14.94 -0.40
C THR A 179 -2.19 14.09 -1.66
N ILE A 180 -3.30 13.95 -2.39
CA ILE A 180 -3.34 13.26 -3.68
C ILE A 180 -2.41 13.94 -4.69
N VAL A 181 -2.45 15.27 -4.79
CA VAL A 181 -1.55 16.02 -5.68
C VAL A 181 -0.09 15.76 -5.35
N TYR A 182 0.30 15.85 -4.07
CA TYR A 182 1.67 15.54 -3.65
C TYR A 182 2.05 14.07 -3.87
N ALA A 183 1.12 13.15 -3.64
CA ALA A 183 1.34 11.73 -3.89
C ALA A 183 1.55 11.44 -5.38
N ILE A 184 0.90 12.16 -6.29
CA ILE A 184 1.18 12.05 -7.73
C ILE A 184 2.52 12.71 -8.06
N LEU A 185 2.78 13.93 -7.58
CA LEU A 185 4.01 14.67 -7.86
C LEU A 185 5.27 13.95 -7.38
N VAL A 186 5.23 13.30 -6.21
CA VAL A 186 6.36 12.56 -5.64
C VAL A 186 6.31 11.08 -6.03
N GLY A 187 5.11 10.50 -6.10
CA GLY A 187 4.92 9.10 -6.39
C GLY A 187 5.24 8.72 -7.83
N LEU A 188 4.85 9.52 -8.82
CA LEU A 188 5.16 9.20 -10.22
C LEU A 188 6.68 9.16 -10.50
N PRO A 189 7.48 10.13 -10.02
CA PRO A 189 8.95 10.04 -10.08
C PRO A 189 9.50 8.84 -9.31
N THR A 190 8.95 8.55 -8.13
CA THR A 190 9.37 7.39 -7.32
C THR A 190 9.10 6.07 -8.06
N ALA A 191 7.93 5.93 -8.68
CA ALA A 191 7.55 4.77 -9.47
C ALA A 191 8.37 4.66 -10.76
N ALA A 192 8.72 5.79 -11.39
CA ALA A 192 9.60 5.84 -12.55
C ALA A 192 11.02 5.35 -12.23
N LEU A 193 11.58 5.80 -11.10
CA LEU A 193 12.91 5.42 -10.63
C LEU A 193 12.95 3.96 -10.18
N ALA A 194 12.03 3.55 -9.29
CA ALA A 194 11.98 2.19 -8.74
C ALA A 194 11.47 1.16 -9.75
N GLY A 195 10.72 1.59 -10.77
CA GLY A 195 10.07 0.72 -11.75
C GLY A 195 10.86 0.61 -13.05
N PRO A 196 10.51 1.37 -14.11
CA PRO A 196 11.15 1.30 -15.43
C PRO A 196 12.67 1.47 -15.43
N ILE A 197 13.21 2.42 -14.65
CA ILE A 197 14.64 2.73 -14.64
C ILE A 197 15.41 1.62 -13.94
N PHE A 198 15.06 1.31 -12.69
CA PHE A 198 15.67 0.22 -11.95
C PHE A 198 15.47 -1.15 -12.63
N GLY A 199 14.26 -1.42 -13.12
CA GLY A 199 13.92 -2.65 -13.85
C GLY A 199 14.76 -2.85 -15.10
N SER A 200 15.05 -1.78 -15.85
CA SER A 200 15.93 -1.85 -17.02
C SER A 200 17.40 -2.05 -16.66
N TRP A 201 17.83 -1.56 -15.50
CA TRP A 201 19.19 -1.73 -15.00
C TRP A 201 19.46 -3.14 -14.45
N ILE A 202 18.48 -3.73 -13.76
CA ILE A 202 18.63 -5.05 -13.12
C ILE A 202 18.29 -6.21 -14.07
N ALA A 203 17.40 -6.02 -15.05
CA ALA A 203 16.96 -7.09 -15.95
C ALA A 203 18.10 -7.83 -16.68
N PRO A 204 19.17 -7.18 -17.18
CA PRO A 204 20.31 -7.87 -17.80
C PRO A 204 21.12 -8.73 -16.82
N ARG A 205 20.99 -8.49 -15.51
CA ARG A 205 21.77 -9.14 -14.45
C ARG A 205 21.06 -10.35 -13.85
N ILE A 206 19.77 -10.54 -14.15
CA ILE A 206 18.97 -11.63 -13.64
C ILE A 206 18.61 -12.55 -14.81
N GLN A 207 19.20 -13.74 -14.82
CA GLN A 207 18.79 -14.82 -15.71
C GLN A 207 17.62 -15.56 -15.06
N LEU A 208 16.45 -15.48 -15.67
CA LEU A 208 15.30 -16.28 -15.26
C LEU A 208 15.41 -17.67 -15.88
N PRO A 209 15.08 -18.75 -15.15
CA PRO A 209 14.90 -20.07 -15.73
C PRO A 209 13.83 -20.01 -16.82
N ALA A 210 14.06 -20.72 -17.93
CA ALA A 210 13.12 -20.83 -19.05
C ALA A 210 11.82 -21.55 -18.68
#